data_AF-A0A2H0TKQ8-F1
#
_entry.id   AF-A0A2H0TKQ8-F1
#
_cell.length_a   1.000
_cell.length_b   1.000
_cell.length_c   1.000
_cell.angle_alpha   90.00
_cell.angle_beta   90.00
_cell.angle_gamma   90.00
#
_symmetry.space_group_name_H-M   'P 1'
#
loop_
_entity.id
_entity.type
_entity.pdbx_description
1 polymer ?
#
loop_
_entity_poly.entity_id
_entity_poly.type
_entity_poly.pdbx_seq_one_letter_code
_entity_poly.pdbx_strand_id
1 'polypeptide(L)'
;MSNTDPQIIKKFREFLIKICGVKKEKIRYYLILFNDCDKKEAIRFWIQHFRIKRKQLGKITEIPPQGEGTYRKKSEFGVLIFTVTNKKLKEEIFKMISKVYLPG
;
A
#
# COMPACT_ATOMS: atom_id res chain seq x y z
N MET A 1 0.46 4.95 2.19
CA MET A 1 -0.46 4.91 1.03
C MET A 1 -1.25 3.61 1.12
N SER A 2 -2.49 3.62 0.67
CA SER A 2 -3.36 2.45 0.53
C SER A 2 -3.99 2.44 -0.86
N ASN A 3 -4.01 1.30 -1.54
CA ASN A 3 -4.68 1.17 -2.83
C ASN A 3 -5.06 -0.30 -3.10
N THR A 4 -5.97 -0.53 -4.05
CA THR A 4 -6.28 -1.87 -4.59
C THR A 4 -5.49 -2.15 -5.87
N ASP A 5 -5.09 -1.11 -6.61
CA ASP A 5 -4.35 -1.22 -7.87
C ASP A 5 -2.86 -1.52 -7.62
N PRO A 6 -2.36 -2.70 -8.03
CA PRO A 6 -0.96 -3.07 -7.89
C PRO A 6 0.01 -2.15 -8.63
N GLN A 7 -0.39 -1.54 -9.75
CA GLN A 7 0.48 -0.65 -10.54
C GLN A 7 0.74 0.67 -9.82
N ILE A 8 -0.28 1.28 -9.22
CA ILE A 8 -0.11 2.50 -8.42
C ILE A 8 0.83 2.23 -7.24
N ILE A 9 0.60 1.13 -6.53
CA ILE A 9 1.45 0.73 -5.40
C ILE A 9 2.88 0.47 -5.86
N LYS A 10 3.07 -0.22 -7.00
CA LYS A 10 4.38 -0.49 -7.57
C LYS A 10 5.14 0.80 -7.83
N LYS A 11 4.51 1.77 -8.51
CA LYS A 11 5.13 3.04 -8.87
C LYS A 11 5.53 3.85 -7.64
N PHE A 12 4.65 3.95 -6.64
CA PHE A 12 5.00 4.70 -5.43
C PHE A 12 6.05 3.97 -4.58
N ARG A 13 6.00 2.64 -4.51
CA ARG A 13 7.06 1.85 -3.87
C ARG A 13 8.41 2.07 -4.56
N GLU A 14 8.44 2.10 -5.90
CA GLU A 14 9.64 2.39 -6.67
C GLU A 14 10.15 3.82 -6.42
N PHE A 15 9.26 4.81 -6.35
CA PHE A 15 9.60 6.18 -5.95
C PHE A 15 10.30 6.19 -4.58
N LEU A 16 9.71 5.56 -3.56
CA LEU A 16 10.32 5.52 -2.23
C LEU A 16 11.70 4.84 -2.23
N ILE A 17 11.87 3.74 -2.95
CA ILE A 17 13.13 2.98 -2.94
C ILE A 17 14.21 3.68 -3.78
N LYS A 18 13.86 4.06 -5.01
CA LYS A 18 14.83 4.53 -6.00
C LYS A 18 15.11 6.02 -5.88
N ILE A 19 14.08 6.83 -5.61
CA ILE A 19 14.20 8.29 -5.53
C ILE A 19 14.45 8.73 -4.09
N CYS A 20 13.68 8.20 -3.13
CA CYS A 20 13.84 8.57 -1.73
C CYS A 20 14.87 7.73 -0.95
N GLY A 21 15.50 6.73 -1.57
CA GLY A 21 16.53 5.90 -0.93
C GLY A 21 16.02 5.02 0.23
N VAL A 22 14.73 4.72 0.31
CA VAL A 22 14.17 3.89 1.37
C VAL A 22 14.64 2.44 1.20
N LYS A 23 15.29 1.90 2.24
CA LYS A 23 15.64 0.47 2.31
C LYS A 23 14.38 -0.40 2.28
N LYS A 24 14.35 -1.41 1.41
CA LYS A 24 13.18 -2.29 1.20
C LYS A 24 12.66 -2.91 2.50
N GLU A 25 13.55 -3.20 3.44
CA GLU A 25 13.25 -3.84 4.73
C GLU A 25 12.51 -2.91 5.70
N LYS A 26 12.59 -1.59 5.50
CA LYS A 26 11.89 -0.58 6.30
C LYS A 26 10.44 -0.36 5.88
N ILE A 27 10.04 -0.92 4.73
CA ILE A 27 8.66 -0.86 4.26
C ILE A 27 7.84 -1.92 5.01
N ARG A 28 6.74 -1.50 5.63
CA ARG A 28 5.76 -2.39 6.26
C ARG A 28 4.49 -2.42 5.43
N TYR A 29 3.80 -3.55 5.46
CA TYR A 29 2.60 -3.79 4.69
C TYR A 29 1.46 -4.22 5.62
N TYR A 30 0.25 -3.81 5.29
CA TYR A 30 -0.97 -4.22 5.96
C TYR A 30 -2.02 -4.50 4.90
N LEU A 31 -2.99 -5.33 5.23
CA LEU A 31 -4.02 -5.73 4.28
C LEU A 31 -5.39 -5.47 4.90
N ILE A 32 -6.26 -4.87 4.11
CA ILE A 32 -7.69 -4.80 4.40
C ILE A 32 -8.38 -5.72 3.41
N LEU A 33 -9.18 -6.66 3.92
CA LEU A 33 -9.95 -7.62 3.15
C LEU A 33 -11.43 -7.34 3.31
N PHE A 34 -12.16 -7.39 2.21
CA PHE A 34 -13.62 -7.36 2.21
C PHE A 34 -14.16 -8.78 2.35
N ASN A 35 -15.45 -8.89 2.67
CA ASN A 35 -16.12 -10.16 2.96
C ASN A 35 -16.15 -11.13 1.77
N ASP A 36 -15.95 -10.64 0.55
CA ASP A 36 -15.88 -11.41 -0.70
C ASP A 36 -14.44 -11.78 -1.12
N CYS A 37 -13.43 -11.36 -0.36
CA CYS A 37 -12.02 -11.69 -0.66
C CYS A 37 -11.64 -13.05 -0.07
N ASP A 38 -11.01 -13.93 -0.87
CA ASP A 38 -10.28 -15.07 -0.29
C ASP A 38 -8.98 -14.56 0.36
N LYS A 39 -8.89 -14.70 1.68
CA LYS A 39 -7.76 -14.23 2.48
C LYS A 39 -6.43 -14.85 2.06
N LYS A 40 -6.40 -16.16 1.78
CA LYS A 40 -5.15 -16.87 1.47
C LYS A 40 -4.64 -16.43 0.10
N GLU A 41 -5.55 -16.29 -0.86
CA GLU A 41 -5.29 -15.82 -2.21
C GLU A 41 -4.81 -14.37 -2.23
N ALA A 42 -5.50 -13.47 -1.53
CA ALA A 42 -5.10 -12.07 -1.42
C ALA A 42 -3.68 -11.91 -0.82
N ILE A 43 -3.39 -12.63 0.26
CA ILE A 43 -2.06 -12.64 0.88
C ILE A 43 -1.00 -13.16 -0.12
N ARG A 44 -1.29 -14.29 -0.77
CA ARG A 44 -0.40 -14.91 -1.75
C ARG A 44 -0.10 -13.96 -2.91
N PHE A 45 -1.14 -13.34 -3.47
CA PHE A 45 -1.03 -12.36 -4.53
C PHE A 45 -0.06 -11.24 -4.15
N TRP A 46 -0.29 -10.54 -3.04
CA TRP A 46 0.55 -9.39 -2.66
C TRP A 46 1.98 -9.79 -2.29
N ILE A 47 2.16 -10.95 -1.62
CA ILE A 47 3.50 -11.47 -1.30
C ILE A 47 4.29 -11.75 -2.57
N GLN A 48 3.68 -12.42 -3.55
CA GLN A 48 4.36 -12.75 -4.80
C GLN A 48 4.59 -11.51 -5.65
N HIS A 49 3.57 -10.66 -5.81
CA HIS A 49 3.60 -9.48 -6.67
C HIS A 49 4.69 -8.48 -6.25
N PHE A 50 4.88 -8.29 -4.93
CA PHE A 50 5.87 -7.33 -4.40
C PHE A 50 7.10 -7.96 -3.74
N ARG A 51 7.19 -9.29 -3.73
CA ARG A 51 8.23 -10.06 -3.02
C ARG A 51 8.31 -9.64 -1.54
N ILE A 52 7.15 -9.55 -0.89
CA ILE A 52 7.03 -9.13 0.52
C ILE A 52 7.48 -10.28 1.40
N LYS A 53 8.45 -10.03 2.30
CA LYS A 53 8.78 -11.00 3.34
C LYS A 53 7.63 -11.07 4.33
N ARG A 54 7.22 -12.26 4.79
CA ARG A 54 6.10 -12.43 5.74
C ARG A 54 6.20 -11.53 6.98
N LYS A 55 7.43 -11.30 7.49
CA LYS A 55 7.71 -10.39 8.62
C LYS A 55 7.42 -8.91 8.36
N GLN A 56 7.31 -8.50 7.10
CA GLN A 56 6.94 -7.15 6.69
C GLN A 56 5.43 -6.98 6.56
N LEU A 57 4.68 -8.09 6.41
CA LEU A 57 3.22 -8.10 6.43
C LEU A 57 2.72 -8.14 7.87
N GLY A 58 2.19 -7.02 8.33
CA GLY A 58 1.63 -6.84 9.66
C GLY A 58 0.16 -7.30 9.74
N LYS A 59 -0.66 -6.46 10.37
CA LYS A 59 -2.10 -6.69 10.57
C LYS A 59 -2.83 -6.91 9.24
N ILE A 60 -3.70 -7.90 9.26
CA ILE A 60 -4.70 -8.17 8.22
C ILE A 60 -6.05 -7.92 8.88
N THR A 61 -6.82 -6.97 8.34
CA THR A 61 -8.12 -6.57 8.86
C THR A 61 -9.19 -7.06 7.89
N GLU A 62 -10.13 -7.85 8.39
CA GLU A 62 -11.32 -8.27 7.62
C GLU A 62 -12.47 -7.33 7.98
N ILE A 63 -13.07 -6.69 6.97
CA ILE A 63 -14.18 -5.76 7.14
C ILE A 63 -15.49 -6.53 6.92
N PRO A 64 -16.47 -6.41 7.84
CA PRO A 64 -17.78 -7.03 7.65
C PRO A 64 -18.52 -6.41 6.46
N PRO A 65 -19.52 -7.11 5.89
CA PRO A 65 -20.31 -6.57 4.77
C PRO A 65 -20.92 -5.21 5.14
N GLN A 66 -20.67 -4.19 4.31
CA GLN A 66 -21.30 -2.87 4.44
C GLN A 66 -22.36 -2.71 3.33
N GLY A 67 -23.53 -3.33 3.53
CA GLY A 67 -24.68 -3.21 2.64
C GLY A 67 -24.47 -3.74 1.20
N GLU A 68 -25.40 -3.42 0.30
CA GLU A 68 -25.33 -3.77 -1.13
C GLU A 68 -24.35 -2.86 -1.90
N GLY A 69 -23.10 -2.80 -1.47
CA GLY A 69 -22.07 -2.05 -2.19
C GLY A 69 -21.85 -2.58 -3.61
N THR A 70 -21.72 -1.67 -4.58
CA THR A 70 -21.49 -1.97 -6.01
C THR A 70 -20.03 -2.31 -6.35
N TYR A 71 -19.13 -2.30 -5.36
CA TYR A 71 -17.67 -2.40 -5.56
C TYR A 71 -17.09 -3.83 -5.59
N ARG A 72 -17.92 -4.85 -5.81
CA ARG A 72 -17.58 -6.28 -5.64
C ARG A 72 -16.43 -6.81 -6.55
N LYS A 73 -16.14 -6.19 -7.70
CA LYS A 73 -15.14 -6.72 -8.66
C LYS A 73 -13.76 -6.06 -8.64
N LYS A 74 -13.60 -4.84 -8.09
CA LYS A 74 -12.33 -4.08 -8.16
C LYS A 74 -11.37 -4.36 -7.00
N SER A 75 -11.74 -5.24 -6.06
CA SER A 75 -10.96 -5.51 -4.85
C SER A 75 -10.81 -7.00 -4.55
N GLU A 76 -10.65 -7.84 -5.58
CA GLU A 76 -10.44 -9.29 -5.44
C GLU A 76 -9.34 -9.66 -4.42
N PHE A 77 -8.28 -8.85 -4.36
CA PHE A 77 -7.17 -9.04 -3.42
C PHE A 77 -7.17 -8.05 -2.25
N GLY A 78 -8.27 -7.34 -2.02
CA GLY A 78 -8.41 -6.31 -0.99
C GLY A 78 -7.55 -5.05 -1.24
N VAL A 79 -7.40 -4.24 -0.19
CA VAL A 79 -6.58 -3.02 -0.19
C VAL A 79 -5.25 -3.29 0.49
N LEU A 80 -4.16 -3.14 -0.26
CA LEU A 80 -2.82 -3.18 0.32
C LEU A 80 -2.43 -1.78 0.80
N ILE A 81 -2.05 -1.71 2.07
CA ILE A 81 -1.46 -0.54 2.69
C ILE A 81 0.04 -0.79 2.78
N PHE A 82 0.86 0.18 2.39
CA PHE A 82 2.26 0.17 2.78
C PHE A 82 2.64 1.47 3.47
N THR A 83 3.54 1.34 4.43
CA THR A 83 4.00 2.41 5.30
C THR A 83 5.51 2.41 5.40
N VAL A 84 6.05 3.62 5.57
CA VAL A 84 7.43 3.86 5.93
C VAL A 84 7.41 4.89 7.04
N THR A 85 7.95 4.54 8.20
CA THR A 85 8.04 5.46 9.34
C THR A 85 9.43 6.11 9.32
N ASN A 86 9.50 7.34 8.83
CA ASN A 86 10.70 8.16 8.84
C ASN A 86 10.32 9.65 8.80
N LYS A 87 10.56 10.36 9.91
CA LYS A 87 10.21 11.78 10.05
C LYS A 87 10.92 12.66 9.02
N LYS A 88 12.24 12.49 8.86
CA LYS A 88 13.04 13.26 7.91
C LYS A 88 12.56 13.05 6.47
N LEU A 89 12.27 11.80 6.09
CA LEU A 89 11.72 11.50 4.77
C LEU A 89 10.38 12.20 4.53
N LYS A 90 9.49 12.21 5.53
CA LYS A 90 8.21 12.93 5.43
C LYS A 90 8.46 14.42 5.15
N GLU A 91 9.38 15.05 5.90
CA GLU A 91 9.73 16.47 5.73
C GLU A 91 10.31 16.75 4.34
N GLU A 92 11.20 15.90 3.82
CA GLU A 92 11.77 16.06 2.48
C GLU A 92 10.72 15.90 1.37
N ILE A 93 9.85 14.90 1.46
CA ILE A 93 8.72 14.74 0.53
C ILE A 93 7.80 15.97 0.58
N PHE A 94 7.53 16.51 1.78
CA PHE A 94 6.70 17.69 1.93
C PHE A 94 7.33 18.91 1.24
N LYS A 95 8.63 19.15 1.44
CA LYS A 95 9.38 20.21 0.73
C LYS A 95 9.33 20.05 -0.78
N MET A 96 9.46 18.83 -1.30
CA MET A 96 9.35 18.56 -2.74
C MET A 96 7.97 18.95 -3.27
N ILE A 97 6.90 18.55 -2.57
CA ILE A 97 5.53 18.83 -2.97
C ILE A 97 5.23 20.34 -2.88
N SER A 98 5.67 21.02 -1.81
CA SER A 98 5.45 22.47 -1.66
C SER A 98 6.06 23.29 -2.80
N LYS A 99 7.16 22.83 -3.41
CA LYS A 99 7.75 23.49 -4.59
C LYS A 99 6.93 23.31 -5.87
N VAL A 100 6.14 22.23 -5.96
CA VAL A 100 5.19 22.01 -7.06
C VAL A 100 3.93 22.87 -6.87
N TYR A 101 3.55 23.14 -5.62
CA TYR A 101 2.43 23.98 -5.23
C TYR A 101 2.82 25.45 -5.00
N LEU A 102 3.64 26.04 -5.86
CA LEU A 102 3.73 27.51 -5.86
C LEU A 102 2.41 28.06 -6.45
N PRO A 103 1.69 28.95 -5.75
CA PRO A 103 0.66 29.74 -6.41
C PRO A 103 1.39 30.57 -7.48
N GLY A 104 0.91 30.47 -8.72
CA GLY A 104 1.20 31.49 -9.73
C GLY A 104 0.63 32.83 -9.31
#